data_AF-A0A5C6PNH4-F1
#
_entry.id   AF-A0A5C6PNH4-F1
#
_cell.length_a   1.000
_cell.length_b   1.000
_cell.length_c   1.000
_cell.angle_alpha   90.00
_cell.angle_beta   90.00
_cell.angle_gamma   90.00
#
_symmetry.space_group_name_H-M   'P 1'
#
loop_
_entity.id
_entity.type
_entity.pdbx_description
1 polymer ?
#
loop_
_entity_poly.entity_id
_entity_poly.type
_entity_poly.pdbx_seq_one_letter_code
_entity_poly.pdbx_strand_id
1 'polypeptide(L)'
;MGDSLWRYSVGVLLVAFKLDLCRALILESIYWNTTNTKFIPGQGVVLYPQIGDKLDIVCPRVEGGNTDGVEFYKVYMVPRDQLETCTITKADTPLLNCVKPDQDVKFTLKFQEFSPNLWGLEFFRGRDYYIIYFRQQQVHLSLVT
;
A
#
# COMPACT_ATOMS: atom_id res chain seq x y z
N MET A 1 -46.06 11.48 23.70
CA MET A 1 -45.20 12.35 22.87
C MET A 1 -43.70 11.98 22.93
N GLY A 2 -43.20 11.37 24.01
CA GLY A 2 -41.78 10.99 24.14
C GLY A 2 -41.30 9.79 23.29
N ASP A 3 -42.13 8.77 23.08
CA ASP A 3 -41.71 7.53 22.39
C ASP A 3 -41.43 7.74 20.90
N SER A 4 -42.10 8.72 20.29
CA SER A 4 -41.90 9.07 18.88
C SER A 4 -40.54 9.73 18.68
N LEU A 5 -40.23 10.72 19.53
CA LEU A 5 -38.94 11.43 19.51
C LEU A 5 -37.75 10.49 19.71
N TRP A 6 -37.85 9.55 20.65
CA TRP A 6 -36.80 8.53 20.88
C TRP A 6 -36.53 7.67 19.64
N ARG A 7 -37.58 7.20 18.95
CA ARG A 7 -37.44 6.40 17.73
C ARG A 7 -36.81 7.19 16.58
N TYR A 8 -37.15 8.47 16.44
CA TYR A 8 -36.50 9.35 15.47
C TYR A 8 -35.02 9.60 15.83
N SER A 9 -34.70 9.84 17.10
CA SER A 9 -33.32 10.01 17.55
C SER A 9 -32.48 8.76 17.29
N VAL A 10 -32.98 7.57 17.58
CA VAL A 10 -32.30 6.30 17.28
C VAL A 10 -32.14 6.09 15.77
N GLY A 11 -33.18 6.39 14.98
CA GLY A 11 -33.11 6.30 13.53
C GLY A 11 -32.06 7.24 12.92
N VAL A 12 -32.03 8.50 13.36
CA VAL A 12 -31.02 9.48 12.94
C VAL A 12 -29.61 9.03 13.36
N LEU A 13 -29.46 8.49 14.57
CA LEU A 13 -28.16 8.02 15.07
C LEU A 13 -27.65 6.80 14.29
N LEU A 14 -28.53 5.87 13.92
CA LEU A 14 -28.19 4.72 13.07
C LEU A 14 -27.81 5.15 11.64
N VAL A 15 -28.50 6.14 11.06
CA VAL A 15 -28.17 6.69 9.74
C VAL A 15 -26.84 7.45 9.80
N ALA A 16 -26.61 8.26 10.82
CA ALA A 16 -25.33 8.95 11.01
C ALA A 16 -24.16 7.95 11.17
N PHE A 17 -24.35 6.89 11.97
CA PHE A 17 -23.33 5.85 12.16
C PHE A 17 -23.03 5.07 10.87
N LYS A 18 -24.02 4.88 9.99
CA LYS A 18 -23.81 4.28 8.66
C LYS A 18 -23.02 5.20 7.71
N LEU A 19 -23.19 6.51 7.82
CA LEU A 19 -22.49 7.49 6.97
C LEU A 19 -21.03 7.71 7.38
N ASP A 20 -20.68 7.49 8.66
CA ASP A 20 -19.30 7.63 9.15
C ASP A 20 -18.35 6.49 8.73
N LEU A 21 -18.87 5.38 8.19
CA LEU A 21 -18.07 4.21 7.80
C LEU A 21 -17.30 4.38 6.47
N CYS A 22 -17.61 5.41 5.67
CA CYS A 22 -16.96 5.66 4.37
C CYS A 22 -15.92 6.79 4.47
N ARG A 23 -14.99 6.71 5.40
CA ARG A 23 -13.85 7.64 5.43
C ARG A 23 -12.67 7.02 4.69
N ALA A 24 -12.24 7.68 3.62
CA ALA A 24 -10.94 7.42 3.01
C ALA A 24 -9.85 7.74 4.05
N LEU A 25 -9.07 6.73 4.43
CA LEU A 25 -7.97 6.88 5.37
C LEU A 25 -6.64 7.01 4.62
N ILE A 26 -5.75 7.85 5.15
CA ILE A 26 -4.35 7.84 4.75
C ILE A 26 -3.66 6.87 5.71
N LEU A 27 -3.28 5.71 5.18
CA LEU A 27 -2.59 4.67 5.92
C LEU A 27 -1.16 5.11 6.24
N GLU A 28 -0.58 4.49 7.27
CA GLU A 28 0.81 4.73 7.64
C GLU A 28 1.76 4.34 6.50
N SER A 29 2.66 5.24 6.14
CA SER A 29 3.63 5.01 5.06
C SER A 29 4.54 3.81 5.34
N ILE A 30 4.85 3.06 4.29
CA ILE A 30 5.80 1.94 4.36
C ILE A 30 7.14 2.38 3.78
N TYR A 31 8.15 2.46 4.64
CA TYR A 31 9.53 2.72 4.25
C TYR A 31 10.17 1.44 3.73
N TRP A 32 10.53 1.42 2.46
CA TRP A 32 11.08 0.24 1.80
C TRP A 32 12.59 0.17 2.00
N ASN A 33 13.05 -0.21 3.19
CA ASN A 33 14.48 -0.37 3.45
C ASN A 33 14.76 -1.61 4.31
N THR A 34 16.01 -2.06 4.31
CA THR A 34 16.45 -3.24 5.09
C THR A 34 16.42 -3.01 6.61
N THR A 35 16.39 -1.76 7.06
CA THR A 35 16.32 -1.40 8.49
C THR A 35 14.89 -1.35 9.04
N ASN A 36 13.87 -1.43 8.19
CA ASN A 36 12.47 -1.39 8.61
C ASN A 36 12.05 -2.73 9.21
N THR A 37 11.84 -2.72 10.53
CA THR A 37 11.45 -3.89 11.34
C THR A 37 10.05 -4.43 11.03
N LYS A 38 9.22 -3.69 10.27
CA LYS A 38 7.92 -4.22 9.81
C LYS A 38 8.10 -5.40 8.86
N PHE A 39 9.19 -5.43 8.09
CA PHE A 39 9.47 -6.53 7.17
C PHE A 39 10.05 -7.73 7.92
N ILE A 40 9.18 -8.69 8.24
CA ILE A 40 9.57 -9.94 8.88
C ILE A 40 10.13 -10.88 7.78
N PRO A 41 11.36 -11.41 7.92
CA PRO A 41 11.93 -12.34 6.95
C PRO A 41 11.03 -13.55 6.72
N GLY A 42 10.75 -13.87 5.45
CA GLY A 42 9.90 -15.01 5.06
C GLY A 42 8.38 -14.78 5.15
N GLN A 43 7.93 -13.79 5.93
CA GLN A 43 6.51 -13.47 6.10
C GLN A 43 6.11 -12.14 5.46
N GLY A 44 7.02 -11.19 5.34
CA GLY A 44 6.73 -9.87 4.79
C GLY A 44 5.83 -9.02 5.69
N VAL A 45 5.08 -8.11 5.07
CA VAL A 45 4.06 -7.24 5.69
C VAL A 45 2.71 -7.53 5.06
N VAL A 46 1.64 -7.60 5.85
CA VAL A 46 0.27 -7.73 5.35
C VAL A 46 -0.56 -6.53 5.84
N LEU A 47 -1.23 -5.84 4.91
CA LEU A 47 -2.13 -4.73 5.20
C LEU A 47 -3.53 -5.02 4.67
N TYR A 48 -4.53 -4.43 5.30
CA TYR A 48 -5.96 -4.58 4.94
C TYR A 48 -6.60 -3.25 4.50
N PRO A 49 -6.09 -2.60 3.44
CA PRO A 49 -6.60 -1.32 2.96
C PRO A 49 -8.05 -1.43 2.46
N GLN A 50 -8.85 -0.40 2.67
CA GLN A 50 -10.22 -0.31 2.15
C GLN A 50 -10.27 0.53 0.86
N ILE A 51 -11.29 0.31 0.04
CA ILE A 51 -11.52 1.16 -1.14
C ILE A 51 -11.74 2.61 -0.70
N GLY A 52 -10.94 3.52 -1.26
CA GLY A 52 -10.85 4.93 -0.91
C GLY A 52 -9.56 5.29 -0.19
N ASP A 53 -8.88 4.31 0.43
CA ASP A 53 -7.66 4.55 1.19
C ASP A 53 -6.48 4.96 0.31
N LYS A 54 -5.47 5.52 0.97
CA LYS A 54 -4.19 5.89 0.35
C LYS A 54 -3.05 5.31 1.16
N LEU A 55 -2.04 4.77 0.47
CA LEU A 55 -0.83 4.25 1.08
C LEU A 55 0.40 4.77 0.35
N ASP A 56 1.32 5.38 1.09
CA ASP A 56 2.61 5.82 0.54
C ASP A 56 3.66 4.73 0.74
N ILE A 57 4.27 4.26 -0.35
CA ILE A 57 5.51 3.48 -0.32
C ILE A 57 6.67 4.44 -0.53
N VAL A 58 7.60 4.47 0.41
CA VAL A 58 8.68 5.46 0.47
C VAL A 58 10.03 4.79 0.36
N CYS A 59 10.85 5.27 -0.58
CA CYS A 59 12.27 5.01 -0.65
C CYS A 59 13.01 6.17 0.05
N PRO A 60 13.58 5.93 1.24
CA PRO A 60 14.23 6.98 2.01
C PRO A 60 15.54 7.41 1.37
N ARG A 61 15.89 8.69 1.53
CA ARG A 61 17.21 9.24 1.22
C ARG A 61 18.28 8.59 2.09
N VAL A 62 19.49 8.49 1.56
CA VAL A 62 20.66 8.05 2.33
C VAL A 62 21.29 9.28 2.99
N GLU A 63 21.22 9.35 4.32
CA GLU A 63 21.88 10.42 5.07
C GLU A 63 23.38 10.11 5.21
N GLY A 64 24.24 11.09 4.90
CA GLY A 64 25.64 11.05 5.32
C GLY A 64 26.73 10.91 4.24
N GLY A 65 26.44 11.09 2.95
CA GLY A 65 27.48 11.22 1.90
C GLY A 65 28.36 9.99 1.64
N ASN A 66 28.32 8.99 2.51
CA ASN A 66 28.90 7.68 2.28
C ASN A 66 28.03 6.91 1.28
N THR A 67 28.65 6.52 0.18
CA THR A 67 28.05 5.65 -0.84
C THR A 67 27.86 4.20 -0.36
N ASP A 68 28.49 3.84 0.77
CA ASP A 68 28.32 2.55 1.42
C ASP A 68 26.94 2.47 2.09
N GLY A 69 26.02 1.77 1.43
CA GLY A 69 24.63 1.60 1.88
C GLY A 69 23.57 2.14 0.92
N VAL A 70 23.96 2.71 -0.22
CA VAL A 70 22.99 3.13 -1.24
C VAL A 70 22.35 1.90 -1.90
N GLU A 71 21.08 1.67 -1.59
CA GLU A 71 20.31 0.57 -2.16
C GLU A 71 19.54 1.03 -3.39
N PHE A 72 20.03 0.64 -4.56
CA PHE A 72 19.31 0.82 -5.83
C PHE A 72 18.39 -0.37 -6.06
N TYR A 73 17.09 -0.14 -6.03
CA TYR A 73 16.09 -1.16 -6.33
C TYR A 73 14.86 -0.56 -7.00
N LYS A 74 14.06 -1.45 -7.58
CA LYS A 74 12.78 -1.14 -8.20
C LYS A 74 11.72 -1.97 -7.50
N VAL A 75 10.59 -1.35 -7.24
CA VAL A 75 9.45 -1.98 -6.57
C VAL A 75 8.38 -2.28 -7.62
N TYR A 76 7.83 -3.48 -7.58
CA TYR A 76 6.89 -3.99 -8.57
C TYR A 76 5.64 -4.51 -7.89
N MET A 77 4.48 -4.31 -8.52
CA MET A 77 3.28 -5.08 -8.20
C MET A 77 3.28 -6.32 -9.07
N VAL A 78 3.09 -7.48 -8.45
CA VAL A 78 3.19 -8.77 -9.11
C VAL A 78 1.99 -9.65 -8.78
N PRO A 79 1.63 -10.58 -9.67
CA PRO A 79 0.65 -11.62 -9.36
C PRO A 79 1.22 -12.64 -8.35
N ARG A 80 0.33 -13.47 -7.79
CA ARG A 80 0.67 -14.41 -6.71
C ARG A 80 1.77 -15.43 -7.09
N ASP A 81 1.72 -15.94 -8.31
CA ASP A 81 2.70 -16.89 -8.87
C ASP A 81 4.12 -16.30 -8.91
N GLN A 82 4.24 -15.02 -9.25
CA GLN A 82 5.51 -14.30 -9.24
C GLN A 82 6.02 -14.04 -7.81
N LEU A 83 5.12 -13.82 -6.84
CA LEU A 83 5.49 -13.75 -5.43
C LEU A 83 6.06 -15.09 -4.93
N GLU A 84 5.36 -16.20 -5.19
CA GLU A 84 5.77 -17.54 -4.75
C GLU A 84 7.11 -17.98 -5.35
N THR A 85 7.38 -17.60 -6.60
CA THR A 85 8.65 -17.89 -7.28
C THR A 85 9.72 -16.82 -7.06
N CYS A 86 9.38 -15.67 -6.48
CA CYS A 86 10.24 -14.50 -6.37
C CYS A 86 10.85 -14.07 -7.71
N THR A 87 10.04 -14.11 -8.78
CA THR A 87 10.47 -13.76 -10.15
C THR A 87 9.81 -12.47 -10.63
N ILE A 88 10.55 -11.68 -11.40
CA ILE A 88 10.05 -10.45 -12.04
C ILE A 88 10.38 -10.56 -13.53
N THR A 89 9.39 -10.34 -14.39
CA THR A 89 9.55 -10.41 -15.84
C THR A 89 9.86 -9.04 -16.43
N LYS A 90 10.42 -9.01 -17.64
CA LYS A 90 10.68 -7.74 -18.36
C LYS A 90 9.42 -6.98 -18.75
N ALA A 91 8.27 -7.63 -18.77
CA ALA A 91 6.98 -7.01 -19.06
C ALA A 91 6.44 -6.21 -17.86
N ASP A 92 6.91 -6.51 -16.65
CA ASP A 92 6.42 -5.88 -15.44
C ASP A 92 6.93 -4.45 -15.33
N THR A 93 5.99 -3.51 -15.20
CA THR A 93 6.30 -2.09 -15.06
C THR A 93 6.54 -1.75 -13.59
N PRO A 94 7.67 -1.10 -13.23
CA PRO A 94 7.94 -0.75 -11.85
C PRO A 94 6.98 0.33 -11.35
N LEU A 95 6.48 0.18 -10.13
CA LEU A 95 5.69 1.20 -9.42
C LEU A 95 6.57 2.38 -8.99
N LEU A 96 7.76 2.06 -8.48
CA LEU A 96 8.68 3.02 -7.90
C LEU A 96 10.11 2.63 -8.24
N ASN A 97 10.87 3.61 -8.74
CA ASN A 97 12.29 3.45 -9.06
C ASN A 97 13.12 4.19 -8.01
N CYS A 98 13.83 3.45 -7.16
CA CYS A 98 14.61 3.99 -6.06
C CYS A 98 16.05 4.17 -6.53
N VAL A 99 16.23 5.21 -7.35
CA VAL A 99 17.49 5.53 -8.05
C VAL A 99 18.13 6.83 -7.61
N LYS A 100 17.44 7.61 -6.78
CA LYS A 100 17.87 8.93 -6.32
C LYS A 100 18.18 8.86 -4.82
N PRO A 101 19.46 8.70 -4.42
CA PRO A 101 19.83 8.56 -3.02
C PRO A 101 19.77 9.87 -2.22
N ASP A 102 19.69 11.00 -2.91
CA ASP A 102 19.74 12.37 -2.37
C ASP A 102 18.37 12.88 -1.87
N GLN A 103 17.27 12.24 -2.25
CA GLN A 103 15.92 12.67 -1.91
C GLN A 103 14.98 11.48 -1.65
N ASP A 104 14.00 11.70 -0.77
CA ASP A 104 12.93 10.73 -0.56
C ASP A 104 12.07 10.63 -1.83
N VAL A 105 11.96 9.43 -2.38
CA VAL A 105 11.10 9.15 -3.52
C VAL A 105 9.94 8.29 -3.02
N LYS A 106 8.70 8.68 -3.32
CA LYS A 106 7.53 7.93 -2.89
C LYS A 106 6.52 7.71 -4.00
N PHE A 107 5.78 6.62 -3.88
CA PHE A 107 4.62 6.32 -4.72
C PHE A 107 3.38 6.14 -3.85
N THR A 108 2.32 6.85 -4.18
CA THR A 108 1.04 6.78 -3.46
C THR A 108 0.11 5.82 -4.17
N LEU A 109 -0.16 4.67 -3.55
CA LEU A 109 -1.23 3.78 -3.94
C LEU A 109 -2.56 4.41 -3.53
N LYS A 110 -3.50 4.44 -4.47
CA LYS A 110 -4.89 4.84 -4.22
C LYS A 110 -5.75 3.60 -4.44
N PHE A 111 -6.40 3.14 -3.39
CA PHE A 111 -7.26 1.95 -3.48
C PHE A 111 -8.59 2.34 -4.12
N GLN A 112 -8.61 2.41 -5.46
CA GLN A 112 -9.75 2.86 -6.24
C GLN A 112 -10.12 1.80 -7.28
N GLU A 113 -11.43 1.60 -7.49
CA GLU A 113 -11.95 0.61 -8.46
C GLU A 113 -11.79 1.08 -9.90
N PHE A 114 -11.75 2.40 -10.14
CA PHE A 114 -11.60 2.98 -11.47
C PHE A 114 -10.47 3.99 -11.49
N SER A 115 -9.49 3.75 -12.34
CA SER A 115 -8.40 4.71 -12.56
C SER A 115 -8.71 5.61 -13.75
N PRO A 116 -8.66 6.96 -13.59
CA PRO A 116 -8.74 7.86 -14.74
C PRO A 116 -7.47 7.84 -15.60
N ASN A 117 -6.37 7.28 -15.07
CA ASN A 117 -5.13 7.09 -15.81
C ASN A 117 -5.14 5.72 -16.52
N LEU A 118 -4.79 5.70 -17.81
CA LEU A 118 -4.68 4.49 -18.64
C LEU A 118 -3.64 3.48 -18.10
N TRP A 119 -2.64 3.96 -17.36
CA TRP A 119 -1.61 3.14 -16.71
C TRP A 119 -1.77 3.12 -15.18
N GLY A 120 -2.91 3.57 -14.67
CA GLY A 120 -3.14 3.57 -13.24
C GLY A 120 -3.59 2.20 -12.74
N LEU A 121 -3.40 1.99 -11.45
CA LEU A 121 -3.76 0.75 -10.79
C LEU A 121 -5.23 0.78 -10.39
N GLU A 122 -5.86 -0.39 -10.46
CA GLU A 122 -7.26 -0.61 -10.09
C GLU A 122 -7.33 -1.71 -9.03
N PHE A 123 -8.04 -1.40 -7.94
CA PHE A 123 -8.18 -2.26 -6.78
C PHE A 123 -9.64 -2.64 -6.57
N PHE A 124 -9.90 -3.93 -6.39
CA PHE A 124 -11.24 -4.47 -6.19
C PHE A 124 -11.35 -5.13 -4.82
N ARG A 125 -12.49 -4.94 -4.16
CA ARG A 125 -12.79 -5.60 -2.88
C ARG A 125 -12.70 -7.12 -2.99
N GLY A 126 -12.18 -7.76 -1.96
CA GLY A 126 -11.99 -9.22 -1.88
C GLY A 126 -10.87 -9.75 -2.77
N ARG A 127 -9.89 -8.91 -3.13
CA ARG A 127 -8.71 -9.31 -3.92
C ARG A 127 -7.42 -9.00 -3.19
N ASP A 128 -6.45 -9.89 -3.42
CA ASP A 128 -5.11 -9.75 -2.89
C ASP A 128 -4.18 -9.18 -3.95
N TYR A 129 -3.33 -8.24 -3.55
CA TYR A 129 -2.30 -7.62 -4.38
C TYR A 129 -0.95 -7.74 -3.68
N TYR A 130 0.09 -8.04 -4.44
CA TYR A 130 1.42 -8.32 -3.89
C TYR A 130 2.45 -7.36 -4.47
N ILE A 131 3.31 -6.83 -3.61
CA ILE A 131 4.36 -5.89 -3.97
C ILE A 131 5.70 -6.46 -3.50
N ILE A 132 6.68 -6.52 -4.41
CA ILE A 132 8.01 -7.07 -4.17
C ILE A 132 9.12 -6.19 -4.75
N TYR A 133 10.35 -6.42 -4.31
CA TYR A 133 11.55 -5.90 -4.97
C TYR A 133 12.54 -7.03 -5.22
N PHE A 134 13.30 -6.95 -6.31
CA PHE A 134 14.29 -7.96 -6.66
C PHE A 134 15.61 -7.72 -5.91
N ARG A 135 15.71 -8.28 -4.70
CA ARG A 135 16.98 -8.72 -4.10
C ARG A 135 16.67 -9.98 -3.30
N GLN A 136 17.67 -10.84 -3.12
CA GLN A 136 17.60 -12.20 -2.54
C GLN A 136 16.95 -12.37 -1.14
N GLN A 137 16.37 -11.33 -0.55
CA GLN A 137 15.60 -11.41 0.68
C GLN A 137 14.10 -11.46 0.37
N GLN A 138 13.43 -12.49 0.90
CA GLN A 138 12.01 -12.81 0.72
C GLN A 138 11.09 -11.86 1.51
N VAL A 139 11.26 -10.55 1.31
CA VAL A 139 10.45 -9.51 1.93
C VAL A 139 9.48 -8.96 0.90
N HIS A 140 8.20 -9.01 1.23
CA HIS A 140 7.10 -8.61 0.36
C HIS A 140 6.06 -7.83 1.15
N LEU A 141 5.22 -7.09 0.45
CA LEU A 141 4.05 -6.41 1.00
C LEU A 141 2.81 -6.98 0.34
N SER A 142 1.94 -7.59 1.14
CA SER A 142 0.63 -8.11 0.74
C SER A 142 -0.45 -7.10 1.12
N LEU A 143 -1.31 -6.77 0.17
CA LEU A 143 -2.44 -5.85 0.33
C LEU A 143 -3.73 -6.64 0.11
N VAL A 144 -4.56 -6.73 1.13
CA VAL A 144 -5.82 -7.49 1.11
C VAL A 144 -6.97 -6.48 1.19
N THR A 145 -7.64 -6.23 0.06
CA THR A 145 -8.74 -5.25 -0.05
C THR A 145 -10.13 -5.85 0.13
#